data_AF-A0A0M8PZH2-F1
#
_entry.id   AF-A0A0M8PZH2-F1
#
_cell.length_a   1.000
_cell.length_b   1.000
_cell.length_c   1.000
_cell.angle_alpha   90.00
_cell.angle_beta   90.00
_cell.angle_gamma   90.00
#
_symmetry.space_group_name_H-M   'P 1'
#
loop_
_entity.id
_entity.type
_entity.pdbx_description
1 polymer ?
#
loop_
_entity_poly.entity_id
_entity_poly.type
_entity_poly.pdbx_seq_one_letter_code
_entity_poly.pdbx_strand_id
1 'polypeptide(L)' 'MKKYLLFVGVFTIAIVVLEVLSGMLLTMFYTPSIPWEEASALSSEVMFVNTSFIPPLIISLLALLIAFGSTKLISKKVVH' A
#
# COMPACT_ATOMS: atom_id res chain seq x y z
N MET A 1 11.54 -15.60 20.36
CA MET A 1 10.48 -14.62 20.70
C MET A 1 10.93 -13.16 20.57
N LYS A 2 11.94 -12.67 21.33
CA LYS A 2 12.36 -11.24 21.30
C LYS A 2 12.86 -10.71 19.94
N LYS A 3 13.64 -11.52 19.20
CA LYS A 3 14.15 -11.13 17.86
C LYS A 3 13.04 -10.93 16.82
N TYR A 4 11.95 -11.70 16.92
CA TYR A 4 10.79 -11.55 16.04
C TYR A 4 10.00 -10.28 16.36
N LEU A 5 9.85 -9.93 17.64
CA LEU A 5 9.24 -8.67 18.04
C LEU A 5 10.03 -7.44 17.53
N LEU A 6 11.36 -7.50 17.60
CA LEU A 6 12.22 -6.44 17.05
C LEU A 6 12.05 -6.33 15.53
N PHE A 7 12.04 -7.46 14.82
CA PHE A 7 11.79 -7.49 13.38
C PHE A 7 10.43 -6.88 13.02
N VAL A 8 9.35 -7.28 13.70
CA VAL A 8 8.00 -6.74 13.47
C VAL A 8 7.99 -5.24 13.70
N GLY A 9 8.60 -4.74 14.78
CA GLY A 9 8.67 -3.30 15.06
C GLY A 9 9.36 -2.52 13.94
N VAL A 10 10.53 -2.98 13.47
CA VAL A 10 11.26 -2.33 12.37
C VAL A 10 10.47 -2.40 11.07
N PHE A 11 9.84 -3.54 10.79
CA PHE A 11 9.02 -3.72 9.59
C PHE A 11 7.79 -2.80 9.59
N THR A 12 7.11 -2.64 10.73
CA THR A 12 5.99 -1.71 10.88
C THR A 12 6.41 -0.27 10.66
N ILE A 13 7.56 0.15 11.20
CA ILE A 13 8.05 1.52 10.95
C ILE A 13 8.35 1.70 9.46
N ALA A 14 9.01 0.74 8.82
CA ALA A 14 9.33 0.81 7.41
C ALA A 14 8.06 0.87 6.52
N ILE A 15 7.02 0.09 6.85
CA ILE A 15 5.77 0.11 6.07
C ILE A 15 5.02 1.42 6.24
N VAL A 16 5.00 2.00 7.45
CA VAL A 16 4.38 3.31 7.68
C VAL A 16 5.09 4.40 6.86
N VAL A 17 6.42 4.40 6.85
CA VAL A 17 7.19 5.35 6.03
C VAL A 17 6.89 5.17 4.55
N LEU A 18 6.84 3.93 4.07
CA LEU A 18 6.52 3.62 2.68
C LEU A 18 5.11 4.09 2.28
N GLU A 19 4.11 3.81 3.11
CA GLU A 19 2.72 4.24 2.89
C GLU A 19 2.59 5.77 2.87
N VAL A 20 3.22 6.48 3.81
CA VAL A 20 3.20 7.95 3.83
C VAL A 20 3.84 8.52 2.57
N LEU A 21 5.01 8.03 2.17
CA LEU A 21 5.68 8.51 0.96
C LEU A 21 4.88 8.18 -0.31
N SER A 22 4.32 6.98 -0.39
CA SER A 22 3.44 6.57 -1.49
C SER A 22 2.20 7.46 -1.57
N GLY A 23 1.55 7.71 -0.44
CA GLY A 23 0.40 8.60 -0.33
C GLY A 23 0.75 10.03 -0.75
N MET A 24 1.89 10.57 -0.31
CA MET A 24 2.36 11.89 -0.72
C MET A 24 2.58 11.97 -2.24
N LEU A 25 3.23 10.97 -2.84
CA LEU A 25 3.40 10.92 -4.29
C LEU A 25 2.05 10.87 -5.01
N LEU A 26 1.12 10.03 -4.53
CA LEU A 26 -0.21 9.93 -5.11
C LEU A 26 -0.95 11.27 -5.03
N THR A 27 -0.90 11.98 -3.89
CA THR A 27 -1.49 13.31 -3.74
C THR A 27 -0.84 14.35 -4.66
N MET A 28 0.48 14.29 -4.86
CA MET A 28 1.18 15.21 -5.75
C MET A 28 0.73 15.09 -7.21
N PHE A 29 0.38 13.88 -7.66
CA PHE A 29 -0.12 13.64 -9.01
C PHE A 29 -1.65 13.59 -9.11
N TYR A 30 -2.36 13.69 -7.99
CA TYR A 30 -3.81 13.66 -7.98
C TYR A 30 -4.40 15.03 -8.34
N THR A 31 -5.22 15.06 -9.38
CA THR A 31 -6.03 16.24 -9.72
C THR A 31 -7.48 15.96 -9.30
N PRO A 32 -8.07 16.75 -8.39
CA PRO A 32 -9.47 16.56 -8.02
C PRO A 32 -10.38 16.85 -9.21
N SER A 33 -11.34 15.96 -9.47
CA SER A 33 -12.31 16.13 -10.56
C SER A 33 -13.43 17.13 -10.23
N ILE A 34 -13.62 17.43 -8.94
CA ILE A 34 -14.63 18.38 -8.45
C ILE A 34 -13.90 19.53 -7.76
N PRO A 35 -14.16 20.80 -8.13
CA PRO A 35 -13.63 21.96 -7.43
C PRO A 35 -14.03 21.93 -5.95
N TRP A 36 -13.13 22.33 -5.06
CA TRP A 36 -13.36 22.31 -3.62
C TRP A 36 -14.60 23.12 -3.20
N GLU A 37 -14.88 24.22 -3.89
CA GLU A 37 -16.05 25.06 -3.63
C GLU A 37 -17.36 24.32 -3.92
N GLU A 38 -17.40 23.52 -4.99
CA GLU A 38 -18.56 22.71 -5.36
C GLU A 38 -18.68 21.47 -4.46
N ALA A 39 -17.57 20.90 -4.01
CA ALA A 39 -17.53 19.75 -3.10
C ALA A 39 -18.29 20.01 -1.78
N SER A 40 -18.25 21.25 -1.29
CA SER A 40 -18.93 21.65 -0.04
C SER A 40 -20.46 21.68 -0.14
N ALA A 41 -21.00 21.71 -1.36
CA ALA A 41 -22.43 21.76 -1.65
C ALA A 41 -23.02 20.39 -2.02
N LEU A 42 -22.21 19.34 -2.12
CA LEU A 42 -22.69 17.99 -2.44
C LEU A 42 -23.41 17.34 -1.23
N SER A 43 -24.59 16.77 -1.49
CA SER A 43 -25.27 15.85 -0.59
C SER A 43 -24.36 14.67 -0.26
N SER A 44 -24.26 14.29 1.03
CA SER A 44 -23.52 13.12 1.49
C SER A 44 -24.24 11.83 1.10
N GLU A 45 -24.26 11.52 -0.19
CA GLU A 45 -24.76 10.27 -0.72
C GLU A 45 -23.60 9.28 -0.84
N VAL A 46 -23.79 8.08 -0.28
CA VAL A 46 -22.79 7.00 -0.38
C VAL A 46 -22.87 6.45 -1.80
N MET A 47 -22.07 7.00 -2.70
CA MET A 47 -21.85 6.39 -4.00
C MET A 47 -21.03 5.12 -3.81
N PHE A 48 -21.64 3.97 -4.09
CA PHE A 48 -20.90 2.72 -4.27
C PHE A 48 -20.10 2.85 -5.57
N VAL A 49 -18.91 3.45 -5.48
CA VAL A 49 -17.98 3.58 -6.60
C VAL A 49 -17.63 2.18 -7.09
N ASN A 50 -17.86 1.96 -8.38
CA ASN A 50 -17.66 0.70 -9.05
C ASN A 50 -16.16 0.36 -9.07
N THR A 51 -15.77 -0.59 -8.22
CA THR A 51 -14.58 -1.49 -8.26
C THR A 51 -13.21 -0.88 -8.60
N SER A 52 -12.23 -1.14 -7.74
CA SER A 52 -10.81 -0.81 -7.95
C SER A 52 -10.33 -1.11 -9.38
N PHE A 53 -9.63 -0.15 -10.01
CA PHE A 53 -9.01 -0.29 -11.34
C PHE A 53 -8.11 -1.53 -11.45
N ILE A 54 -7.56 -1.98 -10.33
CA ILE A 54 -6.75 -3.18 -10.22
C ILE A 54 -7.60 -4.26 -9.54
N PRO A 55 -7.89 -5.39 -10.23
CA PRO A 55 -8.55 -6.54 -9.63
C PRO A 55 -7.77 -7.05 -8.40
N PRO A 56 -8.45 -7.43 -7.30
CA PRO A 56 -7.80 -8.00 -6.11
C PRO A 56 -6.88 -9.19 -6.39
N LEU A 57 -7.16 -9.93 -7.46
CA LEU A 57 -6.34 -11.03 -7.94
C LEU A 57 -4.94 -10.56 -8.36
N ILE A 58 -4.82 -9.42 -9.04
CA ILE A 58 -3.54 -8.87 -9.48
C ILE A 58 -2.71 -8.46 -8.27
N ILE A 59 -3.33 -7.79 -7.30
CA ILE A 59 -2.67 -7.39 -6.04
C ILE A 59 -2.16 -8.64 -5.29
N SER A 60 -2.99 -9.69 -5.23
CA SER A 60 -2.62 -10.96 -4.58
C SER A 60 -1.46 -11.66 -5.28
N LEU A 61 -1.42 -11.67 -6.61
CA LEU A 61 -0.33 -12.24 -7.41
C LEU A 61 0.98 -11.47 -7.23
N LEU A 62 0.92 -10.14 -7.21
CA LEU A 62 2.09 -9.29 -6.93
C LEU A 62 2.63 -9.53 -5.53
N ALA A 63 1.76 -9.61 -4.52
CA ALA A 63 2.14 -9.92 -3.15
C ALA A 63 2.83 -11.30 -3.06
N LEU A 64 2.29 -12.31 -3.74
CA LEU A 64 2.89 -13.65 -3.82
C LEU A 64 4.29 -13.61 -4.44
N LEU A 65 4.47 -12.91 -5.56
CA LEU A 65 5.76 -12.80 -6.24
C LEU A 65 6.80 -12.08 -5.37
N ILE A 66 6.41 -10.99 -4.71
CA ILE A 66 7.29 -10.24 -3.81
C ILE A 66 7.68 -11.09 -2.60
N ALA A 67 6.73 -11.78 -1.98
CA ALA A 67 6.98 -12.64 -0.83
C ALA A 67 7.87 -13.84 -1.18
N PHE A 68 7.63 -14.49 -2.31
CA PHE A 68 8.47 -15.58 -2.79
C PHE A 68 9.88 -15.10 -3.14
N GLY A 69 10.00 -13.98 -3.84
CA GLY A 69 11.28 -13.37 -4.21
C GLY A 69 12.12 -12.98 -3.00
N SER A 70 11.51 -12.30 -2.03
CA SER A 70 12.20 -11.88 -0.81
C SER A 70 12.64 -13.08 0.04
N THR A 71 11.78 -14.08 0.21
CA THR A 71 12.10 -15.31 0.97
C THR A 71 13.22 -16.10 0.30
N LYS A 72 13.21 -16.24 -1.03
CA LYS A 72 14.25 -16.96 -1.77
C LYS A 72 15.60 -16.25 -1.68
N LEU A 73 15.62 -14.92 -1.83
CA LEU A 73 16.85 -14.11 -1.71
C LEU A 73 17.45 -14.18 -0.30
N ILE A 74 16.61 -14.15 0.74
CA ILE A 74 17.06 -14.24 2.13
C ILE A 74 17.62 -15.64 2.43
N SER A 75 16.93 -16.71 2.02
CA SER A 75 17.41 -18.09 2.28
C SER A 75 18.73 -18.39 1.56
N LYS A 76 18.93 -17.87 0.34
CA LYS A 76 20.17 -18.06 -0.42
C LYS A 76 21.37 -17.35 0.23
N LYS A 77 21.12 -16.31 1.03
CA LYS A 77 22.13 -15.55 1.77
C LYS A 77 22.52 -16.16 3.12
N VAL A 78 21.73 -17.11 3.64
CA VAL A 78 21.97 -17.79 4.93
C VAL A 78 22.75 -19.11 4.75
N VAL A 79 22.81 -19.65 3.54
CA VAL A 79 23.49 -20.92 3.22
C VAL A 79 24.93 -20.69 2.70
N HIS A 80 25.48 -19.48 2.85
CA HIS A 80 26.86 -19.17 2.43
C HIS A 80 27.66 -18.50 3.54
#